data_AF-A0A957DW40-F1
#
_entry.id   AF-A0A957DW40-F1
#
_cell.length_a   1.000
_cell.length_b   1.000
_cell.length_c   1.000
_cell.angle_alpha   90.00
_cell.angle_beta   90.00
_cell.angle_gamma   90.00
#
_symmetry.space_group_name_H-M   'P 1'
#
loop_
_entity.id
_entity.type
_entity.pdbx_description
1 polymer ?
#
loop_
_entity_poly.entity_id
_entity_poly.type
_entity_poly.pdbx_seq_one_letter_code
_entity_poly.pdbx_strand_id
1 'polypeptide(L)'
;MFGPVFADFLAMLVLFSRLGGKSLQTPSGMNSLVLGILYSLLCVGVYMIRKLESSTIPSRWQPPEWLLNIKVRRVLALLFGLMLMTMLAFQLGYFATALDLRTLTMDEGNSSAFFVFAPGAWLGFSMLYILVSAFPVNANIETSNGKYVFVAVLGLLLVQGMLLFTVIQIQTLLWLVGANMRFLLVFLSVIFLLIAFVPPRVLYQKRVPYLPGWVSLFLLLLVSFWVVIF
;
A
#
# COMPACT_ATOMS: atom_id res chain seq x y z
N MET A 1 23.47 9.33 2.30
CA MET A 1 22.27 8.49 2.06
C MET A 1 21.04 9.39 2.00
N PHE A 2 20.62 9.81 0.81
CA PHE A 2 19.43 10.66 0.58
C PHE A 2 18.28 9.92 -0.12
N GLY A 3 18.46 8.63 -0.40
CA GLY A 3 17.50 7.78 -1.11
C GLY A 3 16.03 7.87 -0.65
N PRO A 4 15.72 7.77 0.66
CA PRO A 4 14.34 7.89 1.12
C PRO A 4 13.76 9.28 0.90
N VAL A 5 14.55 10.34 1.17
CA VAL A 5 14.12 11.72 0.98
C VAL A 5 13.86 12.01 -0.49
N PHE A 6 14.69 11.49 -1.40
CA PHE A 6 14.52 11.63 -2.83
C PHE A 6 13.27 10.88 -3.36
N ALA A 7 13.07 9.63 -2.92
CA ALA A 7 11.88 8.86 -3.28
C ALA A 7 10.60 9.54 -2.78
N ASP A 8 10.64 10.10 -1.57
CA ASP A 8 9.50 10.79 -0.95
C ASP A 8 9.23 12.13 -1.62
N PHE A 9 10.27 12.88 -2.00
CA PHE A 9 10.16 14.12 -2.75
C PHE A 9 9.57 13.89 -4.15
N LEU A 10 10.02 12.86 -4.87
CA LEU A 10 9.43 12.46 -6.14
C LEU A 10 7.96 12.09 -5.98
N ALA A 11 7.62 11.33 -4.94
CA ALA A 11 6.24 10.97 -4.65
C ALA A 11 5.39 12.22 -4.40
N MET A 12 5.88 13.18 -3.60
CA MET A 12 5.19 14.46 -3.37
C MET A 12 4.98 15.23 -4.67
N LEU A 13 6.00 15.36 -5.53
CA LEU A 13 5.86 16.05 -6.82
C LEU A 13 4.78 15.41 -7.70
N VAL A 14 4.72 14.08 -7.72
CA VAL A 14 3.69 13.36 -8.49
C VAL A 14 2.30 13.59 -7.90
N LEU A 15 2.13 13.51 -6.56
CA LEU A 15 0.85 13.85 -5.91
C LEU A 15 0.38 15.24 -6.30
N PHE A 16 1.27 16.23 -6.22
CA PHE A 16 0.96 17.61 -6.58
C PHE A 16 0.56 17.75 -8.05
N SER A 17 1.21 17.03 -8.97
CA SER A 17 0.88 17.05 -10.40
C SER A 17 -0.44 16.36 -10.76
N ARG A 18 -0.95 15.47 -9.89
CA ARG A 18 -2.11 14.61 -10.15
C ARG A 18 -3.35 14.98 -9.34
N LEU A 19 -3.28 16.00 -8.48
CA LEU A 19 -4.43 16.65 -7.87
C LEU A 19 -5.46 17.02 -8.96
N GLY A 20 -6.62 16.34 -8.95
CA GLY A 20 -7.73 16.60 -9.88
C GLY A 20 -7.92 15.60 -11.02
N GLY A 21 -7.16 14.50 -11.07
CA GLY A 21 -7.35 13.46 -12.09
C GLY A 21 -8.65 12.66 -11.91
N LYS A 22 -9.67 12.91 -12.73
CA LYS A 22 -10.95 12.14 -12.75
C LYS A 22 -10.84 10.70 -13.27
N SER A 23 -9.65 10.25 -13.69
CA SER A 23 -9.45 9.00 -14.43
C SER A 23 -9.76 7.71 -13.65
N LEU A 24 -9.84 7.77 -12.31
CA LEU A 24 -10.09 6.60 -11.45
C LEU A 24 -11.49 6.57 -10.83
N GLN A 25 -12.39 7.48 -11.24
CA GLN A 25 -13.75 7.56 -10.69
C GLN A 25 -14.66 6.44 -11.19
N THR A 26 -14.41 5.91 -12.40
CA THR A 26 -15.20 4.81 -12.97
C THR A 26 -14.52 3.45 -12.73
N PRO A 27 -15.26 2.43 -12.27
CA PRO A 27 -14.78 1.06 -12.25
C PRO A 27 -14.33 0.64 -13.66
N SER A 28 -13.12 0.10 -13.76
CA SER A 28 -12.56 -0.33 -15.05
C SER A 28 -11.61 -1.50 -14.86
N GLY A 29 -11.70 -2.47 -15.78
CA GLY A 29 -10.75 -3.58 -15.88
C GLY A 29 -9.30 -3.08 -15.98
N MET A 30 -9.05 -1.99 -16.72
CA MET A 30 -7.71 -1.39 -16.83
C MET A 30 -7.20 -0.88 -15.49
N ASN A 31 -8.06 -0.22 -14.70
CA ASN A 31 -7.69 0.29 -13.37
C ASN A 31 -7.38 -0.86 -12.40
N SER A 32 -8.14 -1.96 -12.47
CA SER A 32 -7.88 -3.15 -11.66
C SER A 32 -6.57 -3.84 -12.03
N LEU A 33 -6.22 -3.91 -13.33
CA LEU A 33 -4.94 -4.43 -13.81
C LEU A 33 -3.77 -3.57 -13.31
N VAL A 34 -3.88 -2.24 -13.42
CA VAL A 34 -2.87 -1.31 -12.91
C VAL A 34 -2.69 -1.47 -11.41
N LEU A 35 -3.78 -1.57 -10.65
CA LEU A 35 -3.73 -1.82 -9.20
C LEU A 35 -3.06 -3.16 -8.87
N GLY A 36 -3.37 -4.22 -9.61
CA GLY A 36 -2.74 -5.54 -9.42
C GLY A 36 -1.24 -5.55 -9.73
N ILE A 37 -0.82 -4.84 -10.79
CA ILE A 37 0.59 -4.65 -11.13
C ILE A 37 1.30 -3.86 -10.04
N LEU A 38 0.74 -2.73 -9.59
CA LEU A 38 1.31 -1.91 -8.53
C LEU A 38 1.38 -2.66 -7.19
N TYR A 39 0.39 -3.50 -6.87
CA TYR A 39 0.42 -4.36 -5.70
C TYR A 39 1.53 -5.41 -5.77
N SER A 40 1.72 -6.03 -6.93
CA SER A 40 2.81 -6.98 -7.16
C SER A 40 4.18 -6.30 -7.04
N LEU A 41 4.31 -5.09 -7.61
CA LEU A 41 5.50 -4.25 -7.48
C LEU A 41 5.76 -3.83 -6.03
N LEU A 42 4.73 -3.48 -5.27
CA LEU A 42 4.84 -3.22 -3.83
C LEU A 42 5.41 -4.43 -3.11
N CYS A 43 4.88 -5.63 -3.38
CA CYS A 43 5.39 -6.87 -2.80
C CYS A 43 6.88 -7.07 -3.13
N VAL A 44 7.27 -6.86 -4.39
CA VAL A 44 8.69 -6.91 -4.79
C VAL A 44 9.53 -5.86 -4.05
N GLY A 45 9.02 -4.64 -3.90
CA GLY A 45 9.70 -3.55 -3.19
C GLY A 45 9.92 -3.86 -1.70
N VAL A 46 8.89 -4.37 -1.02
CA VAL A 46 8.99 -4.83 0.38
C VAL A 46 10.01 -5.96 0.48
N TYR A 47 9.95 -6.95 -0.41
CA TYR A 47 10.91 -8.06 -0.45
C TYR A 47 12.35 -7.58 -0.62
N MET A 48 12.59 -6.62 -1.52
CA MET A 48 13.88 -5.99 -1.75
C MET A 48 14.42 -5.28 -0.49
N ILE A 49 13.58 -4.49 0.19
CA ILE A 49 13.95 -3.82 1.45
C ILE A 49 14.35 -4.84 2.52
N ARG A 50 13.65 -5.97 2.59
CA ARG A 50 13.91 -7.01 3.59
C ARG A 50 15.26 -7.72 3.40
N LYS A 51 15.75 -7.81 2.15
CA LYS A 51 17.06 -8.39 1.79
C LYS A 51 18.26 -7.52 2.19
N LEU A 52 18.04 -6.24 2.50
CA LEU A 52 19.09 -5.32 2.93
C LEU A 52 19.63 -5.74 4.30
N GLU A 53 20.95 -5.72 4.44
CA GLU A 53 21.63 -5.85 5.72
C GLU A 53 21.37 -4.62 6.60
N SER A 54 21.38 -4.84 7.92
CA SER A 54 21.29 -3.73 8.88
C SER A 54 22.60 -2.95 8.89
N SER A 55 22.51 -1.64 8.70
CA SER A 55 23.67 -0.76 8.85
C SER A 55 24.17 -0.77 10.29
N THR A 56 25.50 -0.80 10.44
CA THR A 56 26.22 -0.74 11.72
C THR A 56 26.22 0.65 12.35
N ILE A 57 25.62 1.65 11.68
CA ILE A 57 25.54 3.03 12.20
C ILE A 57 24.68 3.02 13.47
N PRO A 58 25.22 3.45 14.63
CA PRO A 58 24.47 3.49 15.88
C PRO A 58 23.30 4.46 15.75
N SER A 59 22.09 3.91 15.84
CA SER A 59 20.86 4.69 15.79
C SER A 59 20.55 5.30 17.16
N ARG A 60 20.32 6.62 17.21
CA ARG A 60 19.73 7.27 18.39
C ARG A 60 18.24 6.98 18.56
N TRP A 61 17.58 6.44 17.53
CA TRP A 61 16.13 6.23 17.54
C TRP A 61 15.79 4.81 17.09
N GLN A 62 15.19 4.03 18.00
CA GLN A 62 14.77 2.67 17.71
C GLN A 62 13.26 2.66 17.44
N PRO A 63 12.81 1.98 16.37
CA PRO A 63 11.37 1.84 16.12
C PRO A 63 10.69 1.07 17.26
N PRO A 64 9.42 1.38 17.56
CA PRO A 64 8.73 0.78 18.69
C PRO A 64 8.63 -0.75 18.54
N GLU A 65 8.92 -1.46 19.62
CA GLU A 65 9.09 -2.93 19.62
C GLU A 65 7.83 -3.69 19.16
N TRP A 66 6.65 -3.17 19.48
CA TRP A 66 5.38 -3.78 19.08
C TRP A 66 5.23 -3.87 17.56
N LEU A 67 5.75 -2.91 16.80
CA LEU A 67 5.69 -2.84 15.34
C LEU A 67 6.72 -3.80 14.69
N LEU A 68 7.76 -4.17 15.44
CA LEU A 68 8.73 -5.19 15.04
C LEU A 68 8.26 -6.62 15.37
N ASN A 69 7.26 -6.77 16.23
CA ASN A 69 6.71 -8.08 16.58
C ASN A 69 6.18 -8.79 15.31
N ILE A 70 6.56 -10.06 15.14
CA ILE A 70 6.19 -10.84 13.96
C ILE A 70 4.68 -11.09 13.88
N LYS A 71 4.02 -11.26 15.03
CA LYS A 71 2.57 -11.48 15.11
C LYS A 71 1.81 -10.24 14.64
N VAL A 72 2.22 -9.08 15.14
CA VAL A 72 1.66 -7.78 14.76
C VAL A 72 1.85 -7.55 13.26
N ARG A 73 3.07 -7.73 12.73
CA ARG A 73 3.32 -7.58 11.29
C ARG A 73 2.49 -8.52 10.41
N ARG A 74 2.21 -9.74 10.86
CA ARG A 74 1.30 -10.67 10.15
C ARG A 74 -0.12 -10.12 10.08
N VAL A 75 -0.63 -9.61 11.20
CA VAL A 75 -1.98 -9.04 11.26
C VAL A 75 -2.07 -7.77 10.40
N LEU A 76 -1.09 -6.86 10.49
CA LEU A 76 -1.06 -5.68 9.62
C LEU A 76 -0.98 -6.07 8.14
N ALA A 77 -0.19 -7.08 7.80
CA ALA A 77 -0.09 -7.59 6.44
C ALA A 77 -1.42 -8.17 5.92
N LEU A 78 -2.13 -8.91 6.77
CA LEU A 78 -3.45 -9.46 6.45
C LEU A 78 -4.47 -8.34 6.24
N LEU A 79 -4.55 -7.37 7.17
CA LEU A 79 -5.46 -6.22 7.06
C LEU A 79 -5.19 -5.41 5.80
N PHE A 80 -3.92 -5.15 5.50
CA PHE A 80 -3.51 -4.44 4.30
C PHE A 80 -3.89 -5.19 3.01
N GLY A 81 -3.62 -6.50 2.95
CA GLY A 81 -3.98 -7.35 1.82
C GLY A 81 -5.49 -7.40 1.58
N LEU A 82 -6.28 -7.53 2.65
CA LEU A 82 -7.75 -7.49 2.55
C LEU A 82 -8.26 -6.16 2.03
N MET A 83 -7.74 -5.03 2.53
CA MET A 83 -8.17 -3.71 2.09
C MET A 83 -7.82 -3.41 0.64
N LEU A 84 -6.63 -3.80 0.18
CA LEU A 84 -6.27 -3.64 -1.24
C LEU A 84 -7.13 -4.49 -2.15
N MET A 85 -7.47 -5.71 -1.74
CA MET A 85 -8.39 -6.54 -2.50
C MET A 85 -9.80 -5.96 -2.52
N THR A 86 -10.22 -5.27 -1.45
CA THR A 86 -11.47 -4.50 -1.46
C THR A 86 -11.44 -3.36 -2.48
N MET A 87 -10.31 -2.65 -2.60
CA MET A 87 -10.14 -1.64 -3.66
C MET A 87 -10.15 -2.24 -5.05
N LEU A 88 -9.54 -3.41 -5.24
CA LEU A 88 -9.52 -4.13 -6.51
C LEU A 88 -10.92 -4.62 -6.89
N ALA A 89 -11.66 -5.16 -5.92
CA ALA A 89 -13.05 -5.57 -6.08
C ALA A 89 -13.93 -4.37 -6.48
N PHE A 90 -13.72 -3.20 -5.87
CA PHE A 90 -14.39 -1.97 -6.29
C PHE A 90 -14.09 -1.62 -7.74
N GLN A 91 -12.82 -1.64 -8.17
CA GLN A 91 -12.44 -1.33 -9.55
C GLN A 91 -12.94 -2.36 -10.57
N LEU A 92 -13.14 -3.61 -10.17
CA LEU A 92 -13.80 -4.64 -10.99
C LEU A 92 -15.33 -4.47 -11.06
N GLY A 93 -15.92 -3.57 -10.28
CA GLY A 93 -17.37 -3.40 -10.19
C GLY A 93 -18.07 -4.49 -9.36
N TYR A 94 -17.33 -5.27 -8.57
CA TYR A 94 -17.86 -6.37 -7.75
C TYR A 94 -19.04 -5.91 -6.87
N PHE A 95 -18.91 -4.76 -6.21
CA PHE A 95 -19.98 -4.25 -5.34
C PHE A 95 -21.22 -3.81 -6.10
N ALA A 96 -21.06 -3.28 -7.33
CA ALA A 96 -22.20 -2.96 -8.17
C ALA A 96 -22.94 -4.24 -8.55
N THR A 97 -22.23 -5.29 -8.97
CA THR A 97 -22.83 -6.59 -9.33
C THR A 97 -23.40 -7.35 -8.13
N ALA A 98 -22.79 -7.22 -6.94
CA ALA A 98 -23.24 -7.91 -5.73
C ALA A 98 -24.47 -7.26 -5.08
N LEU A 99 -24.60 -5.93 -5.17
CA LEU A 99 -25.70 -5.16 -4.57
C LEU A 99 -26.85 -4.94 -5.55
N ASP A 100 -26.57 -4.84 -6.84
CA ASP A 100 -27.58 -4.84 -7.89
C ASP A 100 -27.95 -6.31 -8.16
N LEU A 101 -29.06 -6.77 -7.58
CA LEU A 101 -29.65 -8.12 -7.66
C LEU A 101 -30.04 -8.53 -9.10
N ARG A 102 -29.14 -8.40 -10.06
CA ARG A 102 -29.19 -9.02 -11.39
C ARG A 102 -28.80 -10.50 -11.33
N THR A 103 -29.19 -11.19 -10.26
CA THR A 103 -29.23 -12.66 -10.21
C THR A 103 -30.17 -13.23 -11.28
N LEU A 104 -31.11 -12.43 -11.80
CA LEU A 104 -31.97 -12.78 -12.94
C LEU A 104 -31.23 -12.85 -14.29
N THR A 105 -30.03 -12.28 -14.42
CA THR A 105 -29.24 -12.28 -15.67
C THR A 105 -27.94 -13.07 -15.59
N MET A 106 -27.52 -13.51 -14.40
CA MET A 106 -26.38 -14.40 -14.22
C MET A 106 -26.90 -15.82 -13.94
N ASP A 107 -26.49 -16.79 -14.76
CA ASP A 107 -26.78 -18.21 -14.49
C ASP A 107 -26.41 -18.61 -13.05
N GLU A 108 -27.15 -19.55 -12.48
CA GLU A 108 -26.92 -20.08 -11.11
C GLU A 108 -25.48 -20.57 -10.91
N GLY A 109 -24.86 -21.10 -11.97
CA GLY A 109 -23.44 -21.49 -11.97
C GLY A 109 -22.47 -20.30 -11.89
N ASN A 110 -22.77 -19.19 -12.57
CA ASN A 110 -21.91 -18.01 -12.59
C ASN A 110 -22.04 -17.18 -11.30
N SER A 111 -23.24 -17.12 -10.73
CA SER A 111 -23.48 -16.45 -9.44
C SER A 111 -22.85 -17.22 -8.28
N SER A 112 -22.99 -18.56 -8.24
CA SER A 112 -22.31 -19.39 -7.23
C SER A 112 -20.79 -19.31 -7.33
N ALA A 113 -20.23 -19.33 -8.55
CA ALA A 113 -18.80 -19.08 -8.78
C ALA A 113 -18.37 -17.70 -8.26
N PHE A 114 -19.15 -16.66 -8.51
CA PHE A 114 -18.87 -15.30 -8.03
C PHE A 114 -18.82 -15.21 -6.50
N PHE A 115 -19.77 -15.81 -5.79
CA PHE A 115 -19.80 -15.79 -4.32
C PHE A 115 -18.77 -16.71 -3.65
N VAL A 116 -18.34 -17.78 -4.30
CA VAL A 116 -17.36 -18.72 -3.74
C VAL A 116 -15.92 -18.30 -4.06
N PHE A 117 -15.64 -17.93 -5.32
CA PHE A 117 -14.28 -17.62 -5.75
C PHE A 117 -13.84 -16.20 -5.37
N ALA A 118 -14.75 -15.23 -5.23
CA ALA A 118 -14.36 -13.87 -4.86
C ALA A 118 -13.77 -13.78 -3.43
N PRO A 119 -14.40 -14.35 -2.37
CA PRO A 119 -13.78 -14.40 -1.04
C PRO A 119 -12.48 -15.21 -1.01
N GLY A 120 -12.40 -16.29 -1.80
CA GLY A 120 -11.19 -17.09 -1.97
C GLY A 120 -10.03 -16.30 -2.59
N ALA A 121 -10.31 -15.51 -3.63
CA ALA A 121 -9.33 -14.60 -4.22
C ALA A 121 -8.91 -13.50 -3.23
N TRP A 122 -9.86 -12.92 -2.47
CA TRP A 122 -9.59 -11.96 -1.39
C TRP A 122 -8.54 -12.49 -0.41
N LEU A 123 -8.75 -13.72 0.08
CA LEU A 123 -7.81 -14.38 0.98
C LEU A 123 -6.49 -14.71 0.29
N GLY A 124 -6.51 -15.31 -0.90
CA GLY A 124 -5.30 -15.72 -1.63
C GLY A 124 -4.36 -14.56 -1.92
N PHE A 125 -4.87 -13.44 -2.40
CA PHE A 125 -4.06 -12.24 -2.62
C PHE A 125 -3.58 -11.63 -1.30
N SER A 126 -4.40 -11.61 -0.24
CA SER A 126 -3.94 -11.15 1.07
C SER A 126 -2.77 -12.00 1.60
N MET A 127 -2.78 -13.32 1.32
CA MET A 127 -1.70 -14.23 1.69
C MET A 127 -0.39 -13.94 0.96
N LEU A 128 -0.40 -13.42 -0.28
CA LEU A 128 0.83 -13.03 -0.98
C LEU A 128 1.60 -11.95 -0.22
N TYR A 129 0.92 -10.93 0.29
CA TYR A 129 1.60 -9.89 1.07
C TYR A 129 2.03 -10.40 2.45
N ILE A 130 1.28 -11.31 3.07
CA ILE A 130 1.72 -12.00 4.30
C ILE A 130 2.98 -12.82 4.02
N LEU A 131 3.04 -13.57 2.91
CA LEU A 131 4.21 -14.33 2.50
C LEU A 131 5.44 -13.42 2.43
N VAL A 132 5.31 -12.29 1.75
CA VAL A 132 6.39 -11.34 1.56
C VAL A 132 6.76 -10.56 2.81
N SER A 133 5.83 -10.29 3.72
CA SER A 133 6.07 -9.45 4.91
C SER A 133 6.44 -10.24 6.16
N ALA A 134 5.90 -11.45 6.31
CA ALA A 134 5.97 -12.22 7.54
C ALA A 134 6.92 -13.42 7.53
N PHE A 135 7.21 -14.01 6.37
CA PHE A 135 8.12 -15.16 6.31
C PHE A 135 9.57 -14.69 6.45
N PRO A 136 10.45 -15.43 7.15
CA PRO A 136 11.85 -15.04 7.29
C PRO A 136 12.52 -14.90 5.91
N VAL A 137 13.24 -13.80 5.71
CA VAL A 137 14.02 -13.54 4.49
C VAL A 137 15.45 -13.29 4.95
N ASN A 138 16.39 -14.05 4.41
CA ASN A 138 17.82 -13.87 4.68
C ASN A 138 18.30 -12.58 4.04
N ALA A 139 19.00 -11.75 4.82
CA ALA A 139 19.61 -10.54 4.33
C ALA A 139 20.93 -10.91 3.64
N ASN A 140 21.02 -10.66 2.33
CA ASN A 140 22.16 -11.06 1.50
C ASN A 140 22.80 -9.85 0.78
N ILE A 141 22.29 -8.64 1.01
CA ILE A 141 22.79 -7.42 0.35
C ILE A 141 23.55 -6.60 1.39
N GLU A 142 24.88 -6.70 1.31
CA GLU A 142 25.81 -6.04 2.22
C GLU A 142 25.84 -4.53 2.05
N THR A 143 26.11 -3.81 3.15
CA THR A 143 26.20 -2.35 3.18
C THR A 143 27.38 -1.78 2.38
N SER A 144 28.44 -2.57 2.19
CA SER A 144 29.64 -2.24 1.42
C SER A 144 29.40 -2.18 -0.09
N ASN A 145 28.32 -2.80 -0.57
CA ASN A 145 28.04 -2.95 -1.99
C ASN A 145 27.29 -1.72 -2.53
N GLY A 146 27.74 -1.15 -3.66
CA GLY A 146 27.04 -0.05 -4.34
C GLY A 146 25.58 -0.40 -4.72
N LYS A 147 25.27 -1.69 -4.89
CA LYS A 147 23.90 -2.19 -5.11
C LYS A 147 22.96 -1.94 -3.93
N TYR A 148 23.48 -1.74 -2.71
CA TYR A 148 22.68 -1.51 -1.50
C TYR A 148 21.78 -0.28 -1.65
N VAL A 149 22.35 0.86 -2.06
CA VAL A 149 21.62 2.11 -2.21
C VAL A 149 20.59 2.02 -3.34
N PHE A 150 20.96 1.37 -4.45
CA PHE A 150 20.05 1.19 -5.58
C PHE A 150 18.83 0.36 -5.19
N VAL A 151 19.02 -0.80 -4.54
CA VAL A 151 17.92 -1.67 -4.11
C VAL A 151 17.06 -0.99 -3.04
N ALA A 152 17.67 -0.23 -2.13
CA ALA A 152 16.95 0.59 -1.15
C ALA A 152 16.05 1.62 -1.81
N VAL A 153 16.59 2.43 -2.74
CA VAL A 153 15.83 3.48 -3.44
C VAL A 153 14.72 2.87 -4.29
N LEU A 154 15.04 1.82 -5.06
CA LEU A 154 14.07 1.13 -5.91
C LEU A 154 12.93 0.54 -5.06
N GLY A 155 13.25 -0.16 -3.97
CA GLY A 155 12.25 -0.73 -3.08
C GLY A 155 11.33 0.34 -2.46
N LEU A 156 11.89 1.47 -2.05
CA LEU A 156 11.11 2.59 -1.53
C LEU A 156 10.24 3.26 -2.61
N LEU A 157 10.74 3.43 -3.83
CA LEU A 157 9.97 3.97 -4.95
C LEU A 157 8.77 3.08 -5.29
N LEU A 158 8.94 1.75 -5.28
CA LEU A 158 7.82 0.82 -5.51
C LEU A 158 6.77 0.91 -4.40
N VAL A 159 7.20 1.04 -3.14
CA VAL A 159 6.28 1.28 -2.01
C VAL A 159 5.53 2.60 -2.18
N GLN A 160 6.22 3.67 -2.57
CA GLN A 160 5.57 4.96 -2.79
C GLN A 160 4.65 4.97 -4.00
N GLY A 161 5.01 4.32 -5.10
CA GLY A 161 4.13 4.20 -6.27
C GLY A 161 2.76 3.65 -5.90
N MET A 162 2.73 2.65 -5.02
CA MET A 162 1.47 2.10 -4.50
C MET A 162 0.74 3.07 -3.56
N LEU A 163 1.47 3.78 -2.69
CA LEU A 163 0.87 4.82 -1.83
C LEU A 163 0.18 5.90 -2.67
N LEU A 164 0.85 6.41 -3.70
CA LEU A 164 0.32 7.42 -4.61
C LEU A 164 -1.00 6.98 -5.22
N PHE A 165 -1.01 5.77 -5.79
CA PHE A 165 -2.22 5.22 -6.42
C PHE A 165 -3.35 5.03 -5.40
N THR A 166 -3.00 4.58 -4.20
CA THR A 166 -3.96 4.36 -3.11
C THR A 166 -4.58 5.67 -2.64
N VAL A 167 -3.80 6.75 -2.52
CA VAL A 167 -4.27 8.09 -2.17
C VAL A 167 -5.25 8.62 -3.21
N ILE A 168 -4.91 8.50 -4.50
CA ILE A 168 -5.81 8.94 -5.58
C ILE A 168 -7.11 8.11 -5.58
N GLN A 169 -7.02 6.80 -5.35
CA GLN A 169 -8.19 5.91 -5.27
C GLN A 169 -9.09 6.23 -4.07
N ILE A 170 -8.52 6.59 -2.92
CA ILE A 170 -9.28 7.02 -1.74
C ILE A 170 -9.99 8.34 -2.03
N GLN A 171 -9.29 9.29 -2.64
CA GLN A 171 -9.85 10.58 -3.02
C GLN A 171 -11.06 10.37 -3.93
N THR A 172 -10.96 9.55 -4.98
CA THR A 172 -12.10 9.28 -5.89
C THR A 172 -13.28 8.62 -5.17
N LEU A 173 -13.03 7.70 -4.24
CA LEU A 173 -14.08 7.10 -3.42
C LEU A 173 -14.79 8.12 -2.53
N LEU A 174 -14.04 9.04 -1.91
CA LEU A 174 -14.61 10.10 -1.07
C LEU A 174 -15.47 11.09 -1.88
N TRP A 175 -15.10 11.36 -3.13
CA TRP A 175 -15.89 12.19 -4.03
C TRP A 175 -17.25 11.57 -4.37
N LEU A 176 -17.33 10.23 -4.47
CA LEU A 176 -18.57 9.50 -4.71
C LEU A 176 -19.50 9.48 -3.50
N VAL A 177 -18.97 9.67 -2.28
CA VAL A 177 -19.75 9.59 -1.05
C VAL A 177 -20.25 10.98 -0.62
N GLY A 178 -21.54 11.05 -0.25
CA GLY A 178 -22.19 12.26 0.22
C GLY A 178 -21.56 12.85 1.49
N ALA A 179 -21.77 14.16 1.72
CA ALA A 179 -21.09 14.94 2.76
C ALA A 179 -21.16 14.35 4.18
N ASN A 180 -22.26 13.68 4.53
CA ASN A 180 -22.51 13.16 5.88
C ASN A 180 -21.55 12.04 6.32
N MET A 181 -21.01 11.25 5.38
CA MET A 181 -20.09 10.14 5.68
C MET A 181 -18.62 10.50 5.40
N ARG A 182 -18.35 11.69 4.85
CA ARG A 182 -16.98 12.08 4.44
C ARG A 182 -16.01 12.09 5.61
N PHE A 183 -16.41 12.62 6.76
CA PHE A 183 -15.52 12.67 7.93
C PHE A 183 -15.06 11.28 8.39
N LEU A 184 -16.01 10.34 8.51
CA LEU A 184 -15.72 8.96 8.93
C LEU A 184 -14.80 8.26 7.91
N LEU A 185 -15.07 8.43 6.62
CA LEU A 185 -14.26 7.81 5.56
C LEU A 185 -12.87 8.42 5.46
N VAL A 186 -12.73 9.74 5.64
CA VAL A 186 -11.42 10.39 5.74
C VAL A 186 -10.65 9.80 6.92
N PHE A 187 -11.26 9.70 8.10
CA PHE A 187 -10.63 9.13 9.29
C PHE A 187 -10.19 7.66 9.06
N LEU A 188 -11.07 6.82 8.50
CA LEU A 188 -10.73 5.44 8.17
C LEU A 188 -9.62 5.34 7.12
N SER A 189 -9.61 6.24 6.14
CA SER A 189 -8.57 6.26 5.11
C SER A 189 -7.20 6.63 5.67
N VAL A 190 -7.14 7.55 6.65
CA VAL A 190 -5.89 7.90 7.35
C VAL A 190 -5.38 6.70 8.15
N ILE A 191 -6.25 6.05 8.90
CA ILE A 191 -5.89 4.82 9.64
C ILE A 191 -5.36 3.77 8.67
N PHE A 192 -6.01 3.59 7.52
CA PHE A 192 -5.55 2.67 6.51
C PHE A 192 -4.17 3.02 5.97
N LEU A 193 -3.94 4.28 5.57
CA LEU A 193 -2.63 4.73 5.06
C LEU A 193 -1.52 4.49 6.10
N LEU A 194 -1.82 4.73 7.38
CA LEU A 194 -0.89 4.45 8.48
C LEU A 194 -0.59 2.95 8.60
N ILE A 195 -1.62 2.10 8.65
CA ILE A 195 -1.47 0.64 8.77
C ILE A 195 -0.76 0.04 7.55
N ALA A 196 -1.03 0.57 6.36
CA ALA A 196 -0.52 0.07 5.09
C ALA A 196 0.95 0.40 4.84
N PHE A 197 1.31 1.68 4.98
CA PHE A 197 2.57 2.19 4.44
C PHE A 197 3.61 2.51 5.50
N VAL A 198 3.22 2.64 6.78
CA VAL A 198 4.18 2.78 7.89
C VAL A 198 4.98 1.50 8.12
N PRO A 199 4.42 0.27 8.10
CA PRO A 199 5.21 -0.93 8.40
C PRO A 199 6.36 -1.20 7.41
N PRO A 200 6.17 -1.11 6.07
CA PRO A 200 7.29 -1.21 5.12
C PRO A 200 8.41 -0.20 5.40
N ARG A 201 8.03 1.00 5.85
CA ARG A 201 8.96 2.10 6.13
C ARG A 201 9.71 1.90 7.44
N VAL A 202 9.04 1.38 8.46
CA VAL A 202 9.67 0.94 9.71
C VAL A 202 10.66 -0.19 9.46
N LEU A 203 10.33 -1.14 8.57
CA LEU A 203 11.26 -2.20 8.16
C LEU A 203 12.51 -1.62 7.48
N TYR A 204 12.34 -0.63 6.60
CA TYR A 204 13.47 0.05 5.97
C TYR A 204 14.34 0.79 7.00
N GLN A 205 13.74 1.55 7.91
CA GLN A 205 14.48 2.34 8.90
C GLN A 205 15.19 1.48 9.96
N LYS A 206 14.68 0.26 10.23
CA LYS A 206 15.43 -0.72 11.02
C LYS A 206 16.76 -1.08 10.34
N ARG A 207 16.81 -1.11 9.00
CA ARG A 207 18.03 -1.40 8.23
C ARG A 207 18.90 -0.17 8.07
N VAL A 208 18.30 0.98 7.81
CA VAL A 208 19.00 2.26 7.59
C VAL A 208 18.43 3.30 8.56
N PRO A 209 18.97 3.41 9.79
CA PRO A 209 18.50 4.38 10.76
C PRO A 209 18.88 5.80 10.31
N TYR A 210 17.89 6.54 9.80
CA TYR A 210 18.09 7.88 9.25
C TYR A 210 16.94 8.81 9.63
N LEU A 211 17.23 9.81 10.48
CA LEU A 211 16.24 10.72 11.06
C LEU A 211 15.48 11.52 9.99
N PRO A 212 16.12 12.07 8.93
CA PRO A 212 15.39 12.75 7.85
C PRO A 212 14.41 11.83 7.09
N GLY A 213 14.60 10.51 7.14
CA GLY A 213 13.67 9.54 6.56
C GLY A 213 12.33 9.44 7.31
N TRP A 214 12.29 9.80 8.60
CA TRP A 214 11.02 9.91 9.36
C TRP A 214 10.31 11.21 9.03
N VAL A 215 11.05 12.31 8.92
CA VAL A 215 10.51 13.61 8.55
C VAL A 215 9.91 13.54 7.14
N SER A 216 10.60 12.91 6.19
CA SER A 216 10.08 12.75 4.83
C SER A 216 8.81 11.89 4.77
N LEU A 217 8.73 10.83 5.58
CA LEU A 217 7.51 10.03 5.72
C LEU A 217 6.36 10.84 6.33
N PHE A 218 6.62 11.60 7.39
CA PHE A 218 5.61 12.42 8.03
C PHE A 218 5.08 13.50 7.09
N LEU A 219 5.97 14.19 6.37
CA LEU A 219 5.59 15.15 5.35
C LEU A 219 4.77 14.50 4.23
N LEU A 220 5.15 13.28 3.79
CA LEU A 220 4.40 12.61 2.73
C LEU A 220 3.00 12.22 3.20
N LEU A 221 2.86 11.74 4.44
CA LEU A 221 1.56 11.43 5.03
C LEU A 221 0.69 12.69 5.17
N LEU A 222 1.28 13.83 5.57
CA LEU A 222 0.58 15.12 5.61
C LEU A 222 0.10 15.56 4.22
N VAL A 223 0.97 15.48 3.20
CA VAL A 223 0.59 15.81 1.81
C VAL A 223 -0.48 14.85 1.32
N SER A 224 -0.36 13.55 1.62
CA SER A 224 -1.36 12.55 1.25
C SER A 224 -2.71 12.83 1.90
N PHE A 225 -2.71 13.18 3.18
CA PHE A 225 -3.92 13.58 3.90
C PHE A 225 -4.56 14.83 3.30
N TRP A 226 -3.75 15.82 2.94
CA TRP A 226 -4.22 17.03 2.29
C TRP A 226 -4.88 16.73 0.93
N VAL A 227 -4.27 15.86 0.11
CA VAL A 227 -4.84 15.38 -1.17
C VAL A 227 -6.12 14.56 -0.98
N VAL A 228 -6.24 13.81 0.10
CA VAL A 228 -7.45 13.04 0.41
C VAL A 228 -8.64 13.97 0.74
N ILE A 229 -8.37 15.11 1.37
CA ILE A 229 -9.40 16.08 1.78
C ILE A 229 -9.85 16.97 0.61
N PHE A 230 -8.92 17.44 -0.22
CA PHE A 230 -9.15 18.43 -1.27
C PHE A 230 -9.10 17.79 -2.67
#